data_AF-A0A7J3TL77-F1
#
_entry.id   AF-A0A7J3TL77-F1
#
_cell.length_a   1.000
_cell.length_b   1.000
_cell.length_c   1.000
_cell.angle_alpha   90.00
_cell.angle_beta   90.00
_cell.angle_gamma   90.00
#
_symmetry.space_group_name_H-M   'P 1'
#
loop_
_entity.id
_entity.type
_entity.pdbx_description
1 polymer ?
#
loop_
_entity_poly.entity_id
_entity_poly.type
_entity_poly.pdbx_seq_one_letter_code
_entity_poly.pdbx_strand_id
1 'polypeptide(L)' 'MTVLIDSWAWIEYFRGSEYGGKVKKYIEGKEKAIISAINIAEVYRWILRF' A
#
# COMPACT_ATOMS: atom_id res chain seq x y z
N MET A 1 -11.46 12.24 -4.35
CA MET A 1 -10.32 11.86 -5.21
C MET A 1 -10.11 10.36 -5.06
N THR A 2 -9.85 9.66 -6.17
CA THR A 2 -9.55 8.22 -6.16
C THR A 2 -8.05 8.05 -6.34
N VAL A 3 -7.42 7.21 -5.52
CA VAL A 3 -5.97 6.99 -5.53
C VAL A 3 -5.70 5.51 -5.79
N LEU A 4 -4.89 5.21 -6.80
CA LEU A 4 -4.37 3.87 -7.05
C LEU A 4 -3.08 3.70 -6.23
N ILE A 5 -3.04 2.69 -5.37
CA ILE A 5 -1.91 2.40 -4.51
C ILE A 5 -1.22 1.14 -5.03
N ASP A 6 0.08 1.26 -5.34
CA ASP A 6 0.89 0.15 -5.82
C ASP A 6 1.40 -0.74 -4.67
N SER A 7 2.04 -1.85 -5.03
CA SER A 7 2.56 -2.81 -4.06
C SER A 7 3.67 -2.23 -3.18
N TRP A 8 4.53 -1.37 -3.72
CA TRP A 8 5.60 -0.73 -2.96
C TRP A 8 5.06 0.16 -1.84
N ALA A 9 4.05 0.98 -2.13
CA ALA A 9 3.41 1.85 -1.14
C ALA A 9 2.76 1.05 0.02
N TRP A 10 2.12 -0.08 -0.30
CA TRP A 10 1.59 -1.00 0.72
C TRP A 10 2.71 -1.62 1.56
N ILE A 11 3.79 -2.08 0.94
CA ILE A 11 4.95 -2.65 1.63
C ILE A 11 5.55 -1.63 2.61
N GLU A 12 5.78 -0.39 2.16
CA GLU A 12 6.34 0.67 2.99
C GLU A 12 5.39 1.06 4.14
N TYR A 13 4.08 1.05 3.88
CA TYR A 13 3.06 1.23 4.91
C TYR A 13 3.15 0.13 5.99
N PHE A 14 3.19 -1.14 5.60
CA PHE A 14 3.32 -2.26 6.55
C PHE A 14 4.66 -2.28 7.29
N ARG A 15 5.74 -1.79 6.68
CA ARG A 15 7.05 -1.66 7.32
C ARG A 15 7.12 -0.51 8.33
N GLY A 16 6.13 0.38 8.36
CA GLY A 16 6.16 1.58 9.20
C GLY A 16 7.29 2.55 8.83
N SER A 17 7.69 2.59 7.55
CA SER A 17 8.77 3.47 7.10
C SER A 17 8.34 4.94 7.01
N GLU A 18 9.29 5.86 6.81
CA GLU A 18 8.99 7.27 6.55
C GLU A 18 8.06 7.44 5.33
N TYR A 19 8.25 6.63 4.29
CA TYR A 19 7.39 6.62 3.11
C TYR A 19 6.01 6.04 3.42
N GLY A 20 5.94 4.98 4.25
CA GLY A 20 4.69 4.45 4.76
C GLY A 20 3.85 5.51 5.50
N GLY A 21 4.50 6.40 6.24
CA GLY A 21 3.84 7.55 6.88
C GLY A 21 3.21 8.52 5.89
N LYS A 22 3.84 8.75 4.72
CA LYS A 22 3.27 9.58 3.65
C LYS A 22 2.08 8.90 2.96
N VAL A 23 2.10 7.58 2.84
CA VAL A 23 1.02 6.78 2.24
C VAL A 23 -0.18 6.63 3.19
N LYS A 24 0.06 6.58 4.51
CA LYS A 24 -0.96 6.44 5.56
C LYS A 24 -2.13 7.40 5.40
N LYS A 25 -1.87 8.67 5.04
CA LYS A 25 -2.92 9.68 4.83
C LYS A 25 -3.91 9.33 3.72
N TYR A 26 -3.50 8.54 2.72
CA TYR A 26 -4.35 8.08 1.63
C TYR A 26 -5.05 6.76 1.95
N ILE A 27 -4.41 5.87 2.72
CA ILE A 27 -4.99 4.57 3.14
C ILE A 27 -6.03 4.75 4.24
N GLU A 28 -5.70 5.53 5.27
CA GLU A 28 -6.58 5.80 6.42
C GLU A 28 -7.41 7.09 6.24
N GLY A 29 -7.26 7.75 5.11
CA GLY A 29 -7.94 9.00 4.78
C GLY A 29 -9.40 8.80 4.37
N LYS A 30 -9.95 9.85 3.76
CA LYS A 30 -11.31 9.82 3.18
C LYS A 30 -11.28 9.55 1.67
N GLU A 31 -10.10 9.43 1.08
CA GLU A 31 -9.92 9.10 -0.31
C GLU A 31 -10.37 7.66 -0.60
N LYS A 32 -10.88 7.44 -1.81
CA LYS A 32 -11.15 6.09 -2.28
C LYS A 32 -9.83 5.47 -2.75
N ALA A 33 -9.23 4.64 -1.91
CA ALA A 33 -8.07 3.84 -2.28
C ALA A 33 -8.50 2.63 -3.13
N ILE A 34 -7.84 2.44 -4.28
CA ILE A 34 -7.99 1.26 -5.12
C ILE A 34 -6.64 0.58 -5.28
N ILE A 35 -6.66 -0.73 -5.49
CA ILE A 35 -5.47 -1.56 -5.72
C ILE A 35 -5.78 -2.56 -6.82
N SER A 36 -4.80 -2.87 -7.67
CA SER A 36 -4.94 -3.91 -8.69
C SER A 36 -4.75 -5.31 -8.10
N ALA A 37 -5.40 -6.32 -8.67
CA ALA A 37 -5.21 -7.71 -8.24
C ALA A 37 -3.73 -8.17 -8.33
N ILE A 38 -2.98 -7.64 -9.31
CA ILE A 38 -1.54 -7.91 -9.47
C ILE A 38 -0.78 -7.36 -8.27
N ASN A 39 -1.02 -6.10 -7.86
CA ASN A 39 -0.33 -5.52 -6.71
C ASN A 39 -0.69 -6.24 -5.41
N ILE A 40 -1.93 -6.74 -5.25
CA ILE A 40 -2.29 -7.59 -4.11
C ILE A 40 -1.41 -8.85 -4.09
N ALA A 41 -1.26 -9.53 -5.24
CA ALA A 41 -0.43 -10.73 -5.33
C ALA A 41 1.05 -10.44 -5.02
N GLU A 42 1.57 -9.29 -5.44
CA GLU A 42 2.93 -8.86 -5.12
C GLU A 42 3.13 -8.62 -3.61
N VAL A 43 2.20 -7.91 -2.97
CA VAL A 43 2.23 -7.67 -1.52
C VAL A 43 2.14 -8.99 -0.77
N TYR A 44 1.22 -9.88 -1.16
CA TYR A 44 1.08 -11.20 -0.54
C TYR A 44 2.36 -12.03 -0.66
N ARG A 45 2.97 -12.08 -1.86
CA ARG A 45 4.25 -12.75 -2.08
C ARG A 45 5.38 -12.15 -1.24
N TRP A 46 5.39 -10.83 -1.07
CA TRP A 46 6.38 -10.14 -0.25
C TRP A 46 6.23 -10.51 1.23
N ILE A 47 5.00 -10.50 1.76
CA ILE A 47 4.71 -10.87 3.16
C ILE A 47 5.17 -12.31 3.44
N LEU A 48 4.93 -13.25 2.52
CA LEU A 48 5.35 -14.65 2.71
C LEU A 48 6.87 -14.89 2.62
N ARG A 49 7.63 -13.92 2.10
CA ARG A 49 9.10 -14.00 1.98
C ARG A 49 9.83 -13.36 3.16
N PHE A 50 9.10 -12.61 3.99
CA PHE A 50 9.57 -12.03 5.24
C PHE A 50 9.12 -12.89 6.42
#